data_AF-A0A7J2NH88-F1
#
_entry.id   AF-A0A7J2NH88-F1
#
_cell.length_a   1.000
_cell.length_b   1.000
_cell.length_c   1.000
_cell.angle_alpha   90.00
_cell.angle_beta   90.00
_cell.angle_gamma   90.00
#
_symmetry.space_group_name_H-M   'P 1'
#
loop_
_entity.id
_entity.type
_entity.pdbx_description
1 polymer ?
#
loop_
_entity_poly.entity_id
_entity_poly.type
_entity_poly.pdbx_seq_one_letter_code
_entity_poly.pdbx_strand_id
1 'polypeptide(L)'
;MGVYVVLSRLTDEGRKTLKSKPDRLKQVNEEITKMGAKVVQQYALLGEYDFLNIVEAPDNETISKIMVELGARGTLETTTFSAIQIDDFLARLK
;
A
#
# COMPACT_ATOMS: atom_id res chain seq x y z
N MET A 1 -14.68 -5.00 5.91
CA MET A 1 -13.44 -4.21 5.81
C MET A 1 -12.30 -5.19 5.97
N GLY A 2 -11.47 -5.35 4.95
CA GLY A 2 -10.23 -6.14 5.01
C GLY A 2 -9.05 -5.24 5.38
N VAL A 3 -8.04 -5.84 6.02
CA VAL A 3 -6.74 -5.22 6.27
C VAL A 3 -5.76 -5.76 5.23
N TYR A 4 -4.96 -4.88 4.65
CA TYR A 4 -3.99 -5.23 3.62
C TYR A 4 -2.62 -4.68 4.00
N VAL A 5 -1.59 -5.49 3.79
CA VAL A 5 -0.20 -5.05 3.87
C VAL A 5 0.31 -4.86 2.46
N VAL A 6 0.73 -3.64 2.14
CA VAL A 6 1.29 -3.28 0.84
C VAL A 6 2.75 -2.89 1.04
N LEU A 7 3.65 -3.75 0.57
CA LEU A 7 5.06 -3.47 0.46
C LEU A 7 5.33 -2.88 -0.91
N SER A 8 6.14 -1.82 -0.98
CA SER A 8 6.48 -1.22 -2.27
C SER A 8 7.97 -0.94 -2.41
N ARG A 9 8.43 -1.07 -3.66
CA ARG A 9 9.78 -0.74 -4.09
C ARG A 9 9.69 0.29 -5.20
N LEU A 10 10.46 1.35 -5.09
CA LEU A 10 10.55 2.39 -6.10
C LEU A 10 11.38 1.90 -7.29
N THR A 11 10.91 2.25 -8.47
CA THR A 11 11.75 2.17 -9.68
C THR A 11 12.76 3.32 -9.70
N ASP A 12 13.69 3.32 -10.65
CA ASP A 12 14.66 4.42 -10.79
C ASP A 12 13.98 5.78 -11.02
N GLU A 13 12.87 5.79 -11.75
CA GLU A 13 12.04 6.98 -11.94
C GLU A 13 11.34 7.39 -10.64
N GLY A 14 10.81 6.41 -9.89
CA GLY A 14 10.21 6.62 -8.58
C GLY A 14 11.15 7.30 -7.59
N ARG A 15 12.40 6.83 -7.51
CA ARG A 15 13.43 7.40 -6.62
C ARG A 15 13.77 8.84 -7.00
N LYS A 16 13.94 9.12 -8.30
CA LYS A 16 14.20 10.49 -8.79
C LYS A 16 13.04 11.42 -8.45
N THR A 17 11.81 10.95 -8.66
CA THR A 17 10.59 11.69 -8.39
C THR A 17 10.40 11.97 -6.91
N LEU A 18 10.64 10.97 -6.04
CA LEU A 18 10.52 11.15 -4.60
C LEU A 18 11.57 12.16 -4.09
N LYS A 19 12.79 12.11 -4.62
CA LYS A 19 13.85 13.05 -4.25
C LYS A 19 13.53 14.48 -4.67
N SER A 20 12.96 14.70 -5.86
CA SER A 20 12.61 16.04 -6.36
C SER A 20 11.29 16.57 -5.80
N LYS A 21 10.35 15.67 -5.49
CA LYS A 21 8.99 15.98 -5.03
C LYS A 21 8.57 15.04 -3.88
N PRO A 22 9.10 15.24 -2.66
CA PRO A 22 8.82 14.37 -1.52
C PRO A 22 7.33 14.33 -1.15
N ASP A 23 6.60 15.43 -1.36
CA ASP A 23 5.16 15.50 -1.10
C ASP A 23 4.32 14.57 -1.97
N ARG A 24 4.89 13.99 -3.03
CA ARG A 24 4.19 13.01 -3.87
C ARG A 24 3.70 11.81 -3.06
N LEU A 25 4.43 11.41 -2.01
CA LEU A 25 4.05 10.30 -1.15
C LEU A 25 2.71 10.57 -0.45
N LYS A 26 2.49 11.79 0.05
CA LYS A 26 1.23 12.19 0.69
C LYS A 26 0.07 12.26 -0.32
N GLN A 27 0.34 12.74 -1.54
CA GLN A 27 -0.66 12.79 -2.61
C GLN A 27 -1.18 11.40 -2.98
N VAL A 28 -0.30 10.39 -2.99
CA VAL A 28 -0.71 9.00 -3.24
C VAL A 28 -1.69 8.51 -2.16
N ASN A 29 -1.45 8.85 -0.88
CA ASN A 29 -2.36 8.47 0.21
C ASN A 29 -3.76 9.11 0.05
N GLU A 30 -3.83 10.35 -0.40
CA GLU A 30 -5.11 11.02 -0.69
C GLU A 30 -5.85 10.36 -1.87
N GLU A 31 -5.12 9.96 -2.90
CA GLU A 31 -5.69 9.24 -4.04
C GLU A 31 -6.23 7.87 -3.64
N ILE A 32 -5.50 7.11 -2.82
CA ILE A 32 -5.96 5.84 -2.23
C ILE A 32 -7.28 6.06 -1.46
N THR A 33 -7.36 7.15 -0.69
CA THR A 33 -8.57 7.56 0.04
C THR A 33 -9.75 7.84 -0.89
N LYS A 34 -9.52 8.56 -2.00
CA LYS A 34 -10.55 8.82 -3.01
C LYS A 34 -11.01 7.57 -3.74
N MET A 35 -10.17 6.54 -3.81
CA MET A 35 -10.49 5.24 -4.43
C MET A 35 -11.21 4.27 -3.47
N GLY A 36 -11.52 4.70 -2.25
CA GLY A 36 -12.32 3.92 -1.29
C GLY A 36 -11.51 3.06 -0.33
N ALA A 37 -10.18 3.26 -0.23
CA ALA A 37 -9.34 2.59 0.75
C ALA A 37 -8.64 3.61 1.65
N LYS A 38 -8.25 3.22 2.86
CA LYS A 38 -7.62 4.12 3.84
C LYS A 38 -6.25 3.61 4.20
N VAL A 39 -5.22 4.46 4.07
CA VAL A 39 -3.89 4.17 4.62
C VAL A 39 -3.96 4.38 6.14
N VAL A 40 -3.84 3.29 6.90
CA VAL A 40 -3.87 3.29 8.37
C VAL A 40 -2.49 3.65 8.93
N GLN A 41 -1.45 3.05 8.37
CA GLN A 41 -0.06 3.28 8.76
C GLN A 41 0.83 3.20 7.52
N GLN A 42 1.92 3.97 7.54
CA GLN A 42 2.90 4.01 6.46
C GLN A 42 4.29 4.24 7.06
N TYR A 43 5.26 3.42 6.64
CA TYR A 43 6.64 3.46 7.10
C TYR A 43 7.59 3.42 5.92
N ALA A 44 8.65 4.23 5.97
CA ALA A 44 9.82 4.04 5.11
C ALA A 44 10.69 2.93 5.72
N LEU A 45 11.17 2.03 4.87
CA LEU A 45 11.98 0.89 5.28
C LEU A 45 13.40 1.01 4.73
N LEU A 46 14.35 0.38 5.43
CA LEU A 46 15.75 0.26 5.00
C LEU A 46 16.03 -1.22 4.73
N GLY A 47 15.62 -1.71 3.56
CA GLY A 47 15.75 -3.11 3.21
C GLY A 47 15.35 -3.39 1.75
N GLU A 48 14.81 -4.58 1.50
CA GLU A 48 14.37 -5.01 0.16
C GLU A 48 13.25 -4.12 -0.42
N TYR A 49 12.40 -3.60 0.47
CA TYR A 49 11.31 -2.69 0.14
C TYR A 49 11.63 -1.28 0.65
N ASP A 50 11.13 -0.28 -0.06
CA ASP A 50 11.27 1.13 0.31
C ASP A 50 10.16 1.57 1.28
N PHE A 51 8.96 0.98 1.18
CA PHE A 51 7.83 1.30 2.07
C PHE A 51 7.01 0.08 2.49
N LEU A 52 6.44 0.18 3.70
CA LEU A 52 5.37 -0.66 4.20
C LEU A 52 4.14 0.18 4.49
N ASN A 53 2.99 -0.27 3.99
CA ASN A 53 1.71 0.39 4.20
C ASN A 53 0.71 -0.62 4.75
N ILE A 54 -0.02 -0.22 5.79
CA ILE A 54 -1.20 -0.92 6.27
C ILE A 54 -2.40 -0.17 5.71
N VAL A 55 -3.24 -0.85 4.94
CA VAL A 55 -4.38 -0.25 4.23
C VAL A 55 -5.65 -0.99 4.60
N GLU A 56 -6.71 -0.25 4.89
CA GLU A 56 -8.07 -0.78 5.02
C GLU A 56 -8.82 -0.58 3.71
N ALA A 57 -9.50 -1.61 3.21
CA ALA A 57 -10.40 -1.50 2.07
C ALA A 57 -11.66 -2.33 2.31
N PRO A 58 -12.77 -2.08 1.58
CA PRO A 58 -14.00 -2.85 1.72
C PRO A 58 -13.79 -4.34 1.43
N ASP A 59 -13.05 -4.64 0.35
CA ASP A 59 -12.86 -5.97 -0.24
C ASP A 59 -11.57 -6.06 -1.09
N ASN A 60 -11.28 -7.28 -1.57
CA ASN A 60 -10.10 -7.59 -2.39
C ASN A 60 -10.17 -6.94 -3.78
N GLU A 61 -11.36 -6.71 -4.31
CA GLU A 61 -11.56 -6.12 -5.64
C GLU A 61 -11.15 -4.65 -5.63
N THR A 62 -11.52 -3.92 -4.57
CA THR A 62 -11.17 -2.52 -4.35
C THR A 62 -9.65 -2.35 -4.24
N ILE A 63 -8.97 -3.14 -3.39
CA ILE A 63 -7.51 -3.00 -3.26
C ILE A 63 -6.79 -3.39 -4.56
N SER A 64 -7.26 -4.42 -5.26
CA SER A 64 -6.65 -4.86 -6.52
C SER A 64 -6.71 -3.76 -7.59
N LYS A 65 -7.86 -3.08 -7.72
CA LYS A 65 -8.01 -1.94 -8.62
C LYS A 65 -7.04 -0.81 -8.28
N ILE A 66 -6.89 -0.49 -6.99
CA ILE A 66 -5.96 0.55 -6.53
C ILE A 66 -4.52 0.15 -6.86
N MET A 67 -4.12 -1.11 -6.64
CA MET A 67 -2.76 -1.55 -6.94
C MET A 67 -2.43 -1.46 -8.43
N VAL A 68 -3.37 -1.81 -9.31
CA VAL A 68 -3.20 -1.67 -10.77
C VAL A 68 -3.04 -0.19 -11.15
N GLU A 69 -3.88 0.70 -10.62
CA GLU A 69 -3.79 2.15 -10.88
C GLU A 69 -2.46 2.76 -10.41
N LEU A 70 -1.96 2.33 -9.25
CA LEU A 70 -0.67 2.78 -8.72
C LEU A 70 0.50 2.22 -9.55
N GLY A 71 0.47 0.93 -9.89
CA GLY A 71 1.49 0.26 -10.69
C GLY A 71 1.58 0.77 -12.13
N ALA A 72 0.45 1.15 -12.73
CA ALA A 72 0.38 1.69 -14.09
C ALA A 72 1.21 2.98 -14.27
N ARG A 73 1.57 3.66 -13.19
CA ARG A 73 2.40 4.88 -13.20
C ARG A 73 3.88 4.60 -13.40
N GLY A 74 4.32 3.35 -13.27
CA GLY A 74 5.73 2.94 -13.46
C GLY A 74 6.71 3.46 -12.41
N THR A 75 6.24 4.16 -11.38
CA THR A 75 7.09 4.76 -10.33
C THR A 75 7.36 3.82 -9.16
N LEU A 76 6.59 2.73 -9.04
CA LEU A 76 6.73 1.75 -7.97
C LEU A 76 6.22 0.38 -8.41
N GLU A 77 6.76 -0.65 -7.76
CA GLU A 77 6.29 -2.03 -7.80
C GLU A 77 5.74 -2.37 -6.41
N THR A 78 4.65 -3.15 -6.36
CA THR A 78 4.00 -3.52 -5.09
C THR A 78 3.91 -5.02 -4.90
N THR A 79 4.06 -5.46 -3.65
CA THR A 79 3.63 -6.78 -3.18
C THR A 79 2.54 -6.59 -2.13
N THR A 80 1.36 -7.14 -2.39
CA THR A 80 0.16 -6.91 -1.58
C THR A 80 -0.32 -8.21 -0.95
N PHE A 81 -0.54 -8.18 0.37
CA PHE A 81 -1.05 -9.29 1.16
C PHE A 81 -2.40 -8.92 1.77
N SER A 82 -3.38 -9.81 1.66
CA SER A 82 -4.54 -9.78 2.55
C SER A 82 -4.10 -10.25 3.93
N ALA A 83 -4.42 -9.47 4.96
CA ALA A 83 -4.02 -9.72 6.34
C ALA A 83 -5.24 -10.00 7.21
N ILE A 84 -5.14 -11.05 8.01
CA ILE A 84 -6.13 -11.39 9.04
C ILE A 84 -5.56 -10.90 10.38
N GLN A 85 -6.39 -10.23 11.17
CA GLN A 85 -5.97 -9.84 12.52
C GLN A 85 -5.69 -11.09 13.36
N ILE A 86 -4.68 -11.01 14.23
CA ILE A 86 -4.22 -12.17 14.98
C ILE A 86 -5.34 -12.75 15.87
N ASP A 87 -6.18 -11.91 16.45
CA ASP A 87 -7.30 -12.34 17.29
C ASP A 87 -8.38 -13.09 16.49
N ASP A 88 -8.72 -12.60 15.28
CA ASP A 88 -9.65 -13.27 14.37
C ASP A 88 -9.10 -14.62 13.90
N PHE A 89 -7.80 -14.67 13.57
CA PHE A 89 -7.14 -15.91 13.18
C PHE A 89 -7.20 -16.95 14.31
N LEU A 90 -6.85 -16.57 15.54
CA LEU A 90 -6.88 -17.45 16.71
C LEU A 90 -8.29 -17.92 17.06
N ALA A 91 -9.31 -17.05 16.90
CA ALA A 91 -10.70 -17.40 17.15
C ALA A 91 -11.24 -18.48 16.20
N ARG A 92 -10.64 -18.65 15.01
CA ARG A 92 -11.04 -19.67 14.02
C ARG A 92 -10.38 -21.03 14.22
N LEU A 93 -9.35 -21.11 15.06
CA LEU A 93 -8.63 -22.36 15.36
C LEU A 93 -9.15 -23.07 16.62
N LYS A 94 -9.99 -22.39 17.41
CA LYS A 94 -10.70 -22.96 18.55
C LYS A 94 -12.07 -23.46 18.11
#